data_AF-A0AB94IJ78-F1
#
_entry.id   AF-A0AB94IJ78-F1
#
_cell.length_a   1.000
_cell.length_b   1.000
_cell.length_c   1.000
_cell.angle_alpha   90.00
_cell.angle_beta   90.00
_cell.angle_gamma   90.00
#
_symmetry.space_group_name_H-M   'P 1'
#
loop_
_entity.id
_entity.type
_entity.pdbx_description
1 polymer ?
#
loop_
_entity_poly.entity_id
_entity_poly.type
_entity_poly.pdbx_seq_one_letter_code
_entity_poly.pdbx_strand_id
1 'polypeptide(L)'
;MELRKQEAQNISPDVPNEWFVPKVRNKEEAEAVVRPSLSYWQDSWHRLLKNKLAMAGLIFLILLALLAIFGPIFSTHSVETQKLAEQNLPPSSKYWFGTDDLGRDVFIRTCYGARISLFVGLMAALIDFIIGVVYGGLSGYKGGRTDNLMMRIIEILYGLPYLLVVILVMVVIGPGLTTIILALSITGWVGMARIVRGQVLQIKNYEFVLASKTFGTKTARIIRKNLLPNTMGPIIVQMTLTIPSAIFAEAFLSFIGLGIQAPHASWGVMANDGLSTILSGYWWRLFFPTMFISLTMFAFNVLGDGLQDALDPKLRR
;
A
#
# COMPACT_ATOMS: atom_id res chain seq x y z
N MET A 1 -35.06 -58.26 -70.85
CA MET A 1 -36.13 -57.24 -70.98
C MET A 1 -36.10 -56.45 -69.70
N GLU A 2 -35.51 -55.26 -69.71
CA GLU A 2 -36.26 -53.97 -69.85
C GLU A 2 -37.02 -53.67 -68.55
N LEU A 3 -36.91 -52.57 -67.81
CA LEU A 3 -36.37 -51.21 -67.91
C LEU A 3 -36.18 -50.75 -66.44
N ARG A 4 -35.10 -50.10 -66.00
CA ARG A 4 -34.77 -48.66 -66.07
C ARG A 4 -35.90 -47.68 -65.70
N LYS A 5 -35.55 -46.73 -64.81
CA LYS A 5 -36.19 -45.43 -64.45
C LYS A 5 -37.24 -45.54 -63.34
N GLN A 6 -37.15 -44.79 -62.23
CA GLN A 6 -37.00 -43.34 -62.13
C GLN A 6 -36.06 -42.99 -60.95
N GLU A 7 -34.90 -42.37 -61.20
CA GLU A 7 -34.70 -40.91 -61.18
C GLU A 7 -34.86 -40.29 -59.78
N ALA A 8 -33.82 -40.46 -58.96
CA ALA A 8 -33.45 -39.50 -57.92
C ALA A 8 -32.93 -38.23 -58.61
N GLN A 9 -33.86 -37.41 -59.11
CA GLN A 9 -33.61 -36.03 -59.51
C GLN A 9 -33.54 -35.18 -58.24
N ASN A 10 -32.32 -34.91 -57.76
CA ASN A 10 -31.94 -33.65 -57.11
C ASN A 10 -30.49 -33.75 -56.65
N ILE A 11 -29.55 -33.56 -57.58
CA ILE A 11 -28.21 -33.12 -57.23
C ILE A 11 -28.08 -31.74 -57.88
N SER A 12 -28.14 -30.71 -57.04
CA SER A 12 -28.02 -29.31 -57.42
C SER A 12 -26.80 -29.12 -58.34
N PRO A 13 -26.92 -28.38 -59.45
CA PRO A 13 -25.79 -28.10 -60.32
C PRO A 13 -24.89 -27.04 -59.67
N ASP A 14 -23.60 -27.14 -59.99
CA ASP A 14 -22.57 -26.11 -59.83
C ASP A 14 -22.19 -25.70 -58.40
N VAL A 15 -21.52 -26.60 -57.68
CA VAL A 15 -20.54 -26.14 -56.68
C VAL A 15 -19.21 -25.90 -57.40
N PRO A 16 -18.71 -24.66 -57.47
CA PRO A 16 -17.44 -24.38 -58.15
C PRO A 16 -16.29 -25.14 -57.48
N ASN A 17 -15.46 -25.83 -58.27
CA ASN A 17 -14.28 -26.54 -57.77
C ASN A 17 -13.30 -25.62 -57.02
N GLU A 18 -13.38 -24.30 -57.25
CA GLU A 18 -12.64 -23.26 -56.54
C GLU A 18 -12.98 -23.17 -55.05
N TRP A 19 -14.09 -23.75 -54.60
CA TRP A 19 -14.44 -23.81 -53.17
C TRP A 19 -13.76 -24.99 -52.45
N PHE A 20 -13.18 -25.92 -53.21
CA PHE A 20 -12.54 -27.13 -52.71
C PHE A 20 -11.02 -27.14 -52.91
N VAL A 21 -10.39 -25.96 -52.97
CA VAL A 21 -8.93 -25.90 -52.94
C VAL A 21 -8.43 -26.25 -51.54
N PRO A 22 -7.44 -27.14 -51.38
CA PRO A 22 -6.83 -27.39 -50.09
C PRO A 22 -6.31 -26.07 -49.52
N LYS A 23 -6.89 -25.61 -48.41
CA LYS A 23 -6.40 -24.42 -47.71
C LYS A 23 -4.95 -24.70 -47.33
N VAL A 24 -4.02 -24.02 -47.99
CA VAL A 24 -2.59 -24.09 -47.67
C VAL A 24 -2.47 -23.66 -46.21
N ARG A 25 -2.32 -24.65 -45.32
CA ARG A 25 -2.08 -24.41 -43.90
C ARG A 25 -0.66 -23.87 -43.82
N ASN A 26 -0.54 -22.55 -43.83
CA ASN A 26 0.70 -21.88 -43.52
C ASN A 26 1.05 -22.23 -42.07
N LYS A 27 1.89 -23.25 -41.86
CA LYS A 27 2.26 -23.75 -40.52
C LYS A 27 2.93 -22.65 -39.70
N GLU A 28 3.57 -21.68 -40.36
CA GLU A 28 4.18 -20.51 -39.74
C GLU A 28 3.16 -19.61 -39.02
N GLU A 29 1.94 -19.45 -39.56
CA GLU A 29 0.88 -18.65 -38.91
C GLU A 29 0.23 -19.41 -37.74
N ALA A 30 0.20 -20.75 -37.80
CA ALA A 30 -0.32 -21.58 -36.73
C ALA A 30 0.62 -21.65 -35.51
N GLU A 31 1.93 -21.45 -35.71
CA GLU A 31 2.94 -21.39 -34.64
C GLU A 31 3.18 -19.96 -34.12
N ALA A 32 2.72 -18.93 -34.83
CA ALA A 32 2.88 -17.52 -34.44
C ALA A 32 1.97 -17.03 -33.30
N VAL A 33 1.25 -17.92 -32.59
CA VAL A 33 0.52 -17.57 -31.36
C VAL A 33 1.47 -17.54 -30.16
N VAL A 34 2.67 -16.97 -30.32
CA VAL A 34 3.52 -16.60 -29.20
C VAL A 34 3.08 -15.21 -28.78
N ARG A 35 2.14 -15.12 -27.82
CA ARG A 35 1.88 -13.85 -27.14
C ARG A 35 3.23 -13.31 -26.67
N PRO A 36 3.57 -12.03 -26.93
CA PRO A 36 4.85 -11.49 -26.50
C PRO A 36 5.01 -11.75 -25.00
N SER A 37 6.14 -12.32 -24.60
CA SER A 37 6.44 -12.58 -23.19
C SER A 37 6.63 -11.25 -22.48
N LEU A 38 5.54 -10.70 -21.93
CA LEU A 38 5.61 -9.50 -21.11
C LEU A 38 6.55 -9.77 -19.92
N SER A 39 7.34 -8.76 -19.56
CA SER A 39 8.15 -8.81 -18.34
C SER A 39 7.23 -9.01 -17.13
N TYR A 40 7.70 -9.70 -16.08
CA TYR A 40 6.95 -9.90 -14.84
C TYR A 40 6.31 -8.61 -14.32
N TRP A 41 7.10 -7.53 -14.30
CA TRP A 41 6.65 -6.21 -13.85
C TRP A 41 5.62 -5.57 -14.78
N GLN A 42 5.70 -5.82 -16.09
CA GLN A 42 4.73 -5.32 -17.05
C GLN A 42 3.40 -6.05 -16.91
N ASP A 43 3.41 -7.37 -16.72
CA ASP A 43 2.19 -8.15 -16.51
C ASP A 43 1.51 -7.79 -15.17
N SER A 44 2.28 -7.69 -14.08
CA SER A 44 1.73 -7.22 -12.79
C SER A 44 1.12 -5.83 -12.90
N TRP A 45 1.78 -4.89 -13.58
CA TRP A 45 1.22 -3.56 -13.78
C TRP A 45 -0.09 -3.59 -14.57
N HIS A 46 -0.14 -4.38 -15.65
CA HIS A 46 -1.35 -4.50 -16.46
C HIS A 46 -2.52 -5.13 -15.68
N ARG A 47 -2.25 -6.09 -14.79
CA ARG A 47 -3.26 -6.69 -13.89
C ARG A 47 -3.77 -5.70 -12.86
N LEU A 48 -2.87 -4.91 -12.26
CA LEU A 48 -3.24 -3.87 -11.32
C LEU A 48 -4.18 -2.85 -11.97
N LEU A 49 -3.87 -2.40 -13.19
CA LEU A 49 -4.72 -1.47 -13.95
C LEU A 49 -6.12 -2.04 -14.25
N LYS A 50 -6.27 -3.36 -14.36
CA LYS A 50 -7.58 -4.01 -14.55
C LYS A 50 -8.41 -4.05 -13.27
N ASN A 51 -7.78 -3.98 -12.09
CA ASN A 51 -8.48 -3.96 -10.82
C ASN A 51 -9.07 -2.57 -10.54
N LYS A 52 -10.34 -2.37 -10.91
CA LYS A 52 -11.04 -1.07 -10.78
C LYS A 52 -11.06 -0.55 -9.34
N LEU A 53 -11.17 -1.44 -8.34
CA LEU A 53 -11.19 -1.07 -6.94
C LEU A 53 -9.81 -0.55 -6.49
N ALA A 54 -8.74 -1.28 -6.83
CA ALA A 54 -7.37 -0.85 -6.54
C ALA A 54 -7.02 0.49 -7.22
N MET A 55 -7.46 0.67 -8.46
CA MET A 55 -7.27 1.92 -9.19
C MET A 55 -8.06 3.09 -8.59
N ALA A 56 -9.28 2.86 -8.10
CA ALA A 56 -10.05 3.88 -7.38
C ALA A 56 -9.34 4.31 -6.09
N GLY A 57 -8.80 3.35 -5.32
CA GLY A 57 -7.98 3.63 -4.14
C GLY A 57 -6.72 4.44 -4.49
N LEU A 58 -6.01 4.06 -5.54
CA LEU A 58 -4.82 4.78 -6.01
C LEU A 58 -5.14 6.22 -6.42
N ILE A 59 -6.21 6.43 -7.20
CA ILE A 59 -6.65 7.76 -7.63
C ILE A 59 -7.02 8.60 -6.40
N PHE A 60 -7.75 8.03 -5.45
CA PHE A 60 -8.09 8.71 -4.20
C PHE A 60 -6.83 9.15 -3.43
N LEU A 61 -5.84 8.27 -3.26
CA LEU A 61 -4.59 8.60 -2.58
C LEU A 61 -3.79 9.69 -3.30
N ILE A 62 -3.78 9.69 -4.63
CA ILE A 62 -3.15 10.76 -5.42
C ILE A 62 -3.87 12.09 -5.18
N LEU A 63 -5.20 12.11 -5.28
CA LEU A 63 -5.99 13.32 -5.03
C LEU A 63 -5.80 13.83 -3.59
N LEU A 64 -5.75 12.91 -2.62
CA LEU A 64 -5.50 13.23 -1.22
C LEU A 64 -4.11 13.81 -1.00
N ALA A 65 -3.07 13.25 -1.63
CA ALA A 65 -1.72 13.77 -1.56
C ALA A 65 -1.61 15.17 -2.20
N LEU A 66 -2.28 15.38 -3.34
CA LEU A 66 -2.40 16.68 -3.96
C LEU A 66 -3.09 17.68 -3.04
N LEU A 67 -4.20 17.29 -2.41
CA LEU A 67 -4.93 18.12 -1.45
C LEU A 67 -4.09 18.44 -0.20
N ALA A 68 -3.30 17.49 0.30
CA ALA A 68 -2.38 17.69 1.43
C ALA A 68 -1.21 18.65 1.09
N ILE A 69 -0.75 18.66 -0.15
CA ILE A 69 0.34 19.54 -0.61
C ILE A 69 -0.23 20.93 -0.95
N PHE A 70 -1.23 20.97 -1.83
CA PHE A 70 -1.73 22.20 -2.43
C PHE A 70 -2.81 22.89 -1.61
N GLY A 71 -3.59 22.17 -0.80
CA GLY A 71 -4.65 22.74 0.04
C GLY A 71 -4.15 23.86 0.96
N PRO A 72 -3.09 23.64 1.76
CA PRO A 72 -2.53 24.69 2.60
C PRO A 72 -1.86 25.84 1.83
N ILE A 73 -1.40 25.60 0.59
CA ILE A 73 -0.68 26.59 -0.22
C ILE A 73 -1.64 27.57 -0.90
N PHE A 74 -2.77 27.07 -1.40
CA PHE A 74 -3.77 27.90 -2.09
C PHE A 74 -4.80 28.53 -1.16
N SER A 75 -4.80 28.16 0.11
CA SER A 75 -5.71 28.73 1.10
C SER A 75 -5.32 30.16 1.47
N THR A 76 -6.30 31.05 1.46
CA THR A 76 -6.20 32.41 2.04
C THR A 76 -6.22 32.41 3.57
N HIS A 77 -6.57 31.29 4.20
CA HIS A 77 -6.64 31.12 5.63
C HIS A 77 -5.42 30.37 6.15
N SER A 78 -4.70 30.96 7.10
CA SER A 78 -3.60 30.29 7.81
C SER A 78 -4.15 29.25 8.78
N VAL A 79 -3.43 28.13 8.89
CA VAL A 79 -3.74 26.99 9.79
C VAL A 79 -3.83 27.43 11.27
N GLU A 80 -3.10 28.49 11.63
CA GLU A 80 -2.91 28.92 13.01
C GLU A 80 -3.72 30.16 13.38
N THR A 81 -4.23 30.93 12.40
CA THR A 81 -4.91 32.19 12.67
C THR A 81 -6.24 31.94 13.37
N GLN A 82 -6.34 32.41 14.61
CA GLN A 82 -7.54 32.30 15.43
C GLN A 82 -8.46 33.50 15.19
N LYS A 83 -9.76 33.22 15.07
CA LYS A 83 -10.82 34.23 14.92
C LYS A 83 -11.94 33.90 15.90
N LEU A 84 -11.79 34.31 17.15
CA LEU A 84 -12.75 34.02 18.23
C LEU A 84 -14.20 34.41 17.89
N ALA A 85 -14.41 35.47 17.09
CA ALA A 85 -15.75 35.88 16.67
C ALA A 85 -16.44 34.90 15.70
N GLU A 86 -15.69 33.97 15.09
CA GLU A 86 -16.17 33.03 14.08
C GLU A 86 -16.03 31.58 14.56
N GLN A 87 -16.14 31.33 15.87
CA GLN A 87 -16.03 30.00 16.48
C GLN A 87 -17.24 29.11 16.20
N ASN A 88 -16.97 27.81 16.00
CA ASN A 88 -17.98 26.76 15.86
C ASN A 88 -19.09 27.10 14.84
N LEU A 89 -18.72 27.74 13.74
CA LEU A 89 -19.63 27.97 12.62
C LEU A 89 -19.81 26.67 11.84
N PRO A 90 -21.05 26.33 11.44
CA PRO A 90 -21.30 25.16 10.63
C PRO A 90 -20.68 25.30 9.22
N PRO A 91 -20.57 24.19 8.48
CA PRO A 91 -20.19 24.19 7.07
C PRO A 91 -20.98 25.23 6.26
N SER A 92 -20.26 26.08 5.54
CA SER A 92 -20.80 27.17 4.74
C SER A 92 -19.95 27.43 3.49
N SER A 93 -20.42 28.29 2.59
CA SER A 93 -19.64 28.69 1.40
C SER A 93 -18.33 29.40 1.76
N LYS A 94 -18.28 30.07 2.92
CA LYS A 94 -17.08 30.71 3.47
C LYS A 94 -16.13 29.70 4.12
N TYR A 95 -16.68 28.75 4.89
CA TYR A 95 -15.92 27.68 5.55
C TYR A 95 -16.45 26.32 5.15
N TRP A 96 -15.82 25.68 4.17
CA TRP A 96 -16.35 24.47 3.55
C TRP A 96 -16.66 23.35 4.54
N PHE A 97 -15.83 23.18 5.58
CA PHE A 97 -16.02 22.21 6.65
C PHE A 97 -16.40 22.85 8.00
N GLY A 98 -16.73 24.14 8.01
CA GLY A 98 -16.99 24.91 9.22
C GLY A 98 -15.72 25.34 9.95
N THR A 99 -15.90 25.88 11.16
CA THR A 99 -14.79 26.33 12.03
C THR A 99 -14.73 25.55 13.34
N ASP A 100 -13.58 25.61 14.01
CA ASP A 100 -13.36 25.00 15.32
C ASP A 100 -13.59 25.96 16.50
N ASP A 101 -13.22 25.53 17.72
CA ASP A 101 -13.33 26.28 18.97
C ASP A 101 -12.45 27.54 19.01
N LEU A 102 -11.48 27.68 18.11
CA LEU A 102 -10.66 28.88 18.01
C LEU A 102 -11.00 29.70 16.74
N GLY A 103 -12.06 29.31 16.03
CA GLY A 103 -12.48 29.96 14.79
C GLY A 103 -11.53 29.70 13.61
N ARG A 104 -10.74 28.63 13.68
CA ARG A 104 -9.87 28.20 12.58
C ARG A 104 -10.68 27.35 11.59
N ASP A 105 -10.31 27.43 10.31
CA ASP A 105 -10.95 26.68 9.24
C ASP A 105 -10.65 25.17 9.35
N VAL A 106 -11.69 24.35 9.55
CA VAL A 106 -11.58 22.90 9.67
C VAL A 106 -11.08 22.28 8.37
N PHE A 107 -11.45 22.82 7.20
CA PHE A 107 -11.02 22.28 5.90
C PHE A 107 -9.50 22.37 5.75
N ILE A 108 -8.93 23.52 6.09
CA ILE A 108 -7.49 23.76 6.03
C ILE A 108 -6.75 22.94 7.07
N ARG A 109 -7.29 22.83 8.30
CA ARG A 109 -6.74 21.93 9.32
C ARG A 109 -6.78 20.47 8.86
N THR A 110 -7.84 20.02 8.17
CA THR A 110 -7.93 18.66 7.63
C THR A 110 -6.91 18.41 6.52
N CYS A 111 -6.68 19.38 5.62
CA CYS A 111 -5.65 19.30 4.58
C CYS A 111 -4.25 19.24 5.19
N TYR A 112 -3.98 20.08 6.19
CA TYR A 112 -2.70 20.08 6.91
C TYR A 112 -2.51 18.78 7.71
N GLY A 113 -3.56 18.30 8.36
CA GLY A 113 -3.58 17.02 9.06
C GLY A 113 -3.27 15.85 8.14
N ALA A 114 -3.80 15.87 6.91
CA ALA A 114 -3.47 14.89 5.88
C ALA A 114 -1.97 14.87 5.58
N ARG A 115 -1.33 16.04 5.44
CA ARG A 115 0.12 16.14 5.19
C ARG A 115 0.91 15.51 6.32
N ILE A 116 0.57 15.83 7.57
CA ILE A 116 1.28 15.33 8.75
C ILE A 116 1.09 13.83 8.92
N SER A 117 -0.16 13.34 8.89
CA SER A 117 -0.47 11.92 9.07
C SER A 117 0.10 11.05 7.94
N LEU A 118 0.01 11.49 6.68
CA LEU A 118 0.65 10.79 5.55
C LEU A 118 2.19 10.79 5.66
N PHE A 119 2.79 11.89 6.10
CA PHE A 119 4.24 11.98 6.29
C PHE A 119 4.71 11.00 7.37
N VAL A 120 4.06 10.98 8.53
CA VAL A 120 4.41 10.04 9.61
C VAL A 120 4.25 8.59 9.16
N GLY A 121 3.12 8.26 8.52
CA GLY A 121 2.86 6.91 8.02
C GLY A 121 3.89 6.44 7.00
N LEU A 122 4.26 7.31 6.05
CA LEU A 122 5.25 7.00 5.01
C LEU A 122 6.67 6.88 5.57
N MET A 123 7.08 7.79 6.47
CA MET A 123 8.41 7.74 7.09
C MET A 123 8.58 6.50 7.96
N ALA A 124 7.60 6.17 8.81
CA ALA A 124 7.63 4.97 9.62
C ALA A 124 7.72 3.72 8.75
N ALA A 125 6.86 3.61 7.73
CA ALA A 125 6.88 2.47 6.80
C ALA A 125 8.21 2.34 6.03
N LEU A 126 8.84 3.46 5.66
CA LEU A 126 10.13 3.45 4.96
C LEU A 126 11.27 2.99 5.87
N ILE A 127 11.30 3.46 7.13
CA ILE A 127 12.28 3.00 8.13
C ILE A 127 12.07 1.52 8.41
N ASP A 128 10.82 1.10 8.62
CA ASP A 128 10.45 -0.29 8.86
C ASP A 128 10.83 -1.21 7.70
N PHE A 129 10.64 -0.73 6.47
CA PHE A 129 11.06 -1.41 5.26
C PHE A 129 12.58 -1.60 5.23
N ILE A 130 13.37 -0.54 5.43
CA ILE A 130 14.83 -0.61 5.36
C ILE A 130 15.37 -1.58 6.41
N ILE A 131 14.96 -1.39 7.68
CA ILE A 131 15.43 -2.24 8.79
C ILE A 131 14.97 -3.67 8.57
N GLY A 132 13.69 -3.87 8.25
CA GLY A 132 13.10 -5.19 8.06
C GLY A 132 13.76 -5.98 6.94
N VAL A 133 13.99 -5.35 5.78
CA VAL A 133 14.63 -6.01 4.63
C VAL A 133 16.08 -6.38 4.92
N VAL A 134 16.85 -5.48 5.54
CA VAL A 134 18.25 -5.76 5.88
C VAL A 134 18.33 -6.87 6.93
N TYR A 135 17.51 -6.78 7.97
CA TYR A 135 17.52 -7.73 9.09
C TYR A 135 17.05 -9.12 8.65
N GLY A 136 15.88 -9.20 8.01
CA GLY A 136 15.30 -10.45 7.52
C GLY A 136 16.13 -11.09 6.42
N GLY A 137 16.69 -10.28 5.51
CA GLY A 137 17.57 -10.75 4.45
C GLY A 137 18.85 -11.38 4.98
N LEU A 138 19.46 -10.76 5.99
CA LEU A 138 20.67 -11.29 6.62
C LEU A 138 20.40 -12.57 7.41
N SER A 139 19.33 -12.61 8.21
CA SER A 139 19.00 -13.78 9.04
C SER A 139 18.57 -14.97 8.17
N GLY A 140 17.73 -14.74 7.14
CA GLY A 140 17.30 -15.80 6.22
C GLY A 140 18.46 -16.41 5.42
N TYR A 141 19.38 -15.56 4.92
CA TYR A 141 20.51 -16.05 4.12
C TYR A 141 21.51 -16.86 4.95
N LYS A 142 21.98 -16.30 6.09
CA LYS A 142 22.97 -16.98 6.94
C LYS A 142 22.41 -18.27 7.55
N GLY A 143 21.15 -18.27 7.97
CA GLY A 143 20.52 -19.43 8.60
C GLY A 143 21.19 -19.87 9.92
N GLY A 144 20.71 -20.99 10.46
CA GLY A 144 21.33 -21.64 11.62
C GLY A 144 21.32 -20.79 12.89
N ARG A 145 22.48 -20.70 13.56
CA ARG A 145 22.60 -20.00 14.86
C ARG A 145 22.35 -18.49 14.76
N THR A 146 22.80 -17.84 13.68
CA THR A 146 22.59 -16.40 13.49
C THR A 146 21.11 -16.09 13.32
N ASP A 147 20.40 -16.92 12.55
CA ASP A 147 18.96 -16.79 12.35
C ASP A 147 18.20 -16.97 13.68
N ASN A 148 18.52 -18.02 14.44
CA ASN A 148 17.89 -18.24 15.75
C ASN A 148 18.11 -17.08 16.73
N LEU A 149 19.33 -16.53 16.83
CA LEU A 149 19.61 -15.39 17.70
C LEU A 149 18.83 -14.14 17.26
N MET A 150 18.84 -13.85 15.96
CA MET A 150 18.13 -12.69 15.40
C MET A 150 16.61 -12.82 15.60
N MET A 151 16.07 -14.02 15.43
CA MET A 151 14.64 -14.27 15.68
C MET A 151 14.30 -14.18 17.16
N ARG A 152 15.21 -14.52 18.06
CA ARG A 152 14.99 -14.34 19.50
C ARG A 152 14.82 -12.87 19.88
N ILE A 153 15.57 -11.96 19.26
CA ILE A 153 15.41 -10.51 19.45
C ILE A 153 14.01 -10.08 18.97
N ILE A 154 13.59 -10.55 17.80
CA ILE A 154 12.25 -10.30 17.25
C ILE A 154 11.14 -10.83 18.17
N GLU A 155 11.31 -12.02 18.76
CA GLU A 155 10.35 -12.60 19.72
C GLU A 155 10.22 -11.74 20.98
N ILE A 156 11.34 -11.24 21.51
CA ILE A 156 11.34 -10.35 22.68
C ILE A 156 10.61 -9.05 22.35
N LEU A 157 10.90 -8.42 21.21
CA LEU A 157 10.24 -7.18 20.79
C LEU A 157 8.73 -7.38 20.59
N TYR A 158 8.33 -8.51 20.01
CA TYR A 158 6.93 -8.84 19.78
C TYR A 158 6.17 -9.24 21.06
N GLY A 159 6.89 -9.67 22.10
CA GLY A 159 6.29 -9.98 23.40
C GLY A 159 5.81 -8.74 24.16
N LEU A 160 6.29 -7.55 23.79
CA LEU A 160 5.88 -6.28 24.41
C LEU A 160 4.62 -5.73 23.73
N PRO A 161 3.57 -5.36 24.50
CA PRO A 161 2.43 -4.64 23.94
C PRO A 161 2.87 -3.35 23.26
N TYR A 162 2.48 -3.21 22.01
CA TYR A 162 2.88 -2.10 21.14
C TYR A 162 2.67 -0.71 21.78
N LEU A 163 1.49 -0.48 22.36
CA LEU A 163 1.16 0.79 23.02
C LEU A 163 2.07 1.07 24.21
N LEU A 164 2.49 0.05 24.96
CA LEU A 164 3.38 0.24 26.10
C LEU A 164 4.74 0.76 25.65
N VAL A 165 5.32 0.18 24.58
CA VAL A 165 6.60 0.64 24.03
C VAL A 165 6.50 2.10 23.61
N VAL A 166 5.43 2.45 22.90
CA VAL A 166 5.23 3.81 22.40
C VAL A 166 5.08 4.81 23.55
N ILE A 167 4.25 4.51 24.55
CA ILE A 167 4.07 5.36 25.73
C ILE A 167 5.40 5.55 26.46
N LEU A 168 6.19 4.48 26.63
CA LEU A 168 7.48 4.56 27.33
C LEU A 168 8.47 5.47 26.58
N VAL A 169 8.53 5.37 25.26
CA VAL A 169 9.35 6.27 24.42
C VAL A 169 8.88 7.72 24.54
N MET A 170 7.57 7.96 24.56
CA MET A 170 6.99 9.29 24.72
C MET A 170 7.25 9.91 26.09
N VAL A 171 7.22 9.11 27.16
CA VAL A 171 7.54 9.58 28.51
C VAL A 171 9.01 9.97 28.64
N VAL A 172 9.91 9.26 27.96
CA VAL A 172 11.36 9.51 28.05
C VAL A 172 11.80 10.68 27.17
N ILE A 173 11.33 10.74 25.93
CA ILE A 173 11.79 11.73 24.93
C ILE A 173 10.89 12.98 24.91
N GLY A 174 9.61 12.82 25.27
CA GLY A 174 8.57 13.83 25.14
C GLY A 174 7.72 13.67 23.88
N PRO A 175 6.49 14.21 23.87
CA PRO A 175 5.58 14.11 22.73
C PRO A 175 6.10 14.92 21.54
N GLY A 176 5.96 14.37 20.33
CA GLY A 176 6.41 15.05 19.11
C GLY A 176 6.38 14.15 17.89
N LEU A 177 6.48 14.78 16.71
CA LEU A 177 6.47 14.08 15.42
C LEU A 177 7.63 13.08 15.29
N THR A 178 8.83 13.47 15.71
CA THR A 178 10.01 12.60 15.69
C THR A 178 9.88 11.44 16.67
N THR A 179 9.34 11.70 17.86
CA THR A 179 9.10 10.68 18.88
C THR A 179 8.10 9.64 18.39
N ILE A 180 7.01 10.06 17.74
CA ILE A 180 6.05 9.15 17.13
C ILE A 180 6.76 8.28 16.10
N ILE A 181 7.45 8.86 15.11
CA ILE A 181 8.14 8.10 14.07
C ILE A 181 9.11 7.08 14.67
N LEU A 182 9.91 7.49 15.66
CA LEU A 182 10.83 6.60 16.37
C LEU A 182 10.10 5.47 17.09
N ALA A 183 9.02 5.78 17.81
CA ALA A 183 8.22 4.82 18.54
C ALA A 183 7.56 3.78 17.61
N LEU A 184 7.00 4.23 16.48
CA LEU A 184 6.47 3.35 15.43
C LEU A 184 7.58 2.42 14.90
N SER A 185 8.77 2.98 14.67
CA SER A 185 9.90 2.28 14.04
C SER A 185 10.65 1.31 14.95
N ILE A 186 10.47 1.34 16.27
CA ILE A 186 11.16 0.39 17.18
C ILE A 186 10.62 -1.04 17.00
N THR A 187 9.32 -1.17 16.71
CA THR A 187 8.64 -2.47 16.62
C THR A 187 8.03 -2.75 15.24
N GLY A 188 7.75 -1.73 14.43
CA GLY A 188 7.07 -1.89 13.13
C GLY A 188 7.81 -2.77 12.12
N TRP A 189 9.15 -2.67 12.06
CA TRP A 189 10.01 -3.45 11.17
C TRP A 189 9.98 -4.97 11.37
N VAL A 190 9.47 -5.44 12.53
CA VAL A 190 9.47 -6.87 12.89
C VAL A 190 8.68 -7.71 11.90
N GLY A 191 7.50 -7.23 11.47
CA GLY A 191 6.67 -7.93 10.48
C GLY A 191 7.38 -8.09 9.15
N MET A 192 7.97 -7.01 8.64
CA MET A 192 8.74 -7.01 7.40
C MET A 192 9.94 -7.96 7.49
N ALA A 193 10.68 -7.96 8.60
CA ALA A 193 11.83 -8.85 8.79
C ALA A 193 11.43 -10.34 8.70
N ARG A 194 10.30 -10.72 9.30
CA ARG A 194 9.80 -12.11 9.24
C ARG A 194 9.43 -12.52 7.82
N ILE A 195 8.75 -11.65 7.08
CA ILE A 195 8.34 -11.91 5.70
C ILE A 195 9.58 -12.09 4.80
N VAL A 196 10.50 -11.12 4.84
CA VAL A 196 11.73 -11.17 4.03
C VAL A 196 12.55 -12.40 4.37
N ARG A 197 12.71 -12.72 5.66
CA ARG A 197 13.38 -13.96 6.09
C ARG A 197 12.73 -15.19 5.49
N GLY A 198 11.40 -15.32 5.58
CA GLY A 198 10.65 -16.45 5.03
C GLY A 198 10.89 -16.63 3.53
N GLN A 199 10.84 -15.54 2.76
CA GLN A 199 11.11 -15.54 1.33
C GLN A 199 12.58 -15.91 1.01
N VAL A 200 13.53 -15.35 1.75
CA VAL A 200 14.96 -15.64 1.56
C VAL A 200 15.30 -17.08 1.90
N LEU A 201 14.68 -17.67 2.93
CA LEU A 201 14.85 -19.08 3.26
C LEU A 201 14.40 -20.02 2.14
N GLN A 202 13.35 -19.64 1.39
CA GLN A 202 12.89 -20.39 0.22
C GLN A 202 13.83 -20.22 -0.96
N ILE A 203 14.17 -18.97 -1.32
CA ILE A 203 14.90 -18.65 -2.55
C ILE A 203 16.38 -19.03 -2.46
N LYS A 204 17.00 -19.04 -1.27
CA LYS A 204 18.44 -19.33 -1.14
C LYS A 204 18.86 -20.72 -1.63
N ASN A 205 17.92 -21.65 -1.75
CA ASN A 205 18.14 -23.01 -2.21
C ASN A 205 17.93 -23.17 -3.73
N TYR A 206 17.59 -22.10 -4.46
CA TYR A 206 17.42 -22.15 -5.91
C TYR A 206 18.75 -22.25 -6.65
N GLU A 207 18.73 -22.91 -7.81
CA GLU A 207 19.91 -23.25 -8.61
C GLU A 207 20.77 -22.02 -8.96
N PHE A 208 20.15 -20.89 -9.32
CA PHE A 208 20.89 -19.66 -9.66
C PHE A 208 21.64 -19.06 -8.45
N VAL A 209 21.13 -19.26 -7.23
CA VAL A 209 21.80 -18.82 -5.99
C VAL A 209 22.96 -19.75 -5.67
N LEU A 210 22.75 -21.07 -5.80
CA LEU A 210 23.79 -22.09 -5.62
C LEU A 210 24.94 -21.91 -6.63
N ALA A 211 24.62 -21.63 -7.89
CA ALA A 211 25.59 -21.28 -8.93
C ALA A 211 26.40 -20.03 -8.54
N SER A 212 25.73 -18.96 -8.12
CA SER A 212 26.43 -17.74 -7.69
C SER A 212 27.37 -17.95 -6.50
N LYS A 213 27.00 -18.88 -5.60
CA LYS A 213 27.83 -19.27 -4.44
C LYS A 213 29.05 -20.09 -4.86
N THR A 214 28.91 -21.02 -5.81
CA THR A 214 30.04 -21.80 -6.35
C THR A 214 31.04 -20.93 -7.10
N PHE A 215 30.59 -19.86 -7.75
CA PHE A 215 31.47 -18.81 -8.30
C PHE A 215 32.09 -17.87 -7.25
N GLY A 216 31.95 -18.13 -5.95
CA GLY A 216 32.60 -17.35 -4.89
C GLY A 216 32.05 -15.94 -4.68
N THR A 217 30.81 -15.67 -5.09
CA THR A 217 30.22 -14.33 -4.96
C THR A 217 30.03 -13.94 -3.49
N LYS A 218 30.42 -12.71 -3.13
CA LYS A 218 30.23 -12.18 -1.76
C LYS A 218 28.75 -12.22 -1.34
N THR A 219 28.48 -12.60 -0.10
CA THR A 219 27.14 -12.68 0.51
C THR A 219 26.27 -11.44 0.26
N ALA A 220 26.80 -10.23 0.51
CA ALA A 220 26.05 -8.99 0.32
C ALA A 220 25.62 -8.78 -1.15
N ARG A 221 26.45 -9.23 -2.10
CA ARG A 221 26.12 -9.17 -3.53
C ARG A 221 25.05 -10.20 -3.89
N ILE A 222 25.11 -11.41 -3.32
CA ILE A 222 24.06 -12.44 -3.51
C ILE A 222 22.71 -11.93 -2.97
N ILE A 223 22.69 -11.38 -1.75
CA ILE A 223 21.46 -10.83 -1.15
C ILE A 223 20.89 -9.73 -2.06
N ARG A 224 21.69 -8.72 -2.40
CA ARG A 224 21.19 -7.55 -3.16
C ARG A 224 20.83 -7.84 -4.62
N LYS A 225 21.57 -8.72 -5.31
CA LYS A 225 21.38 -8.97 -6.75
C LYS A 225 20.54 -10.21 -7.07
N ASN A 226 20.49 -11.20 -6.16
CA ASN A 226 19.82 -12.47 -6.43
C ASN A 226 18.60 -12.67 -5.55
N LEU A 227 18.65 -12.30 -4.26
CA LEU A 227 17.56 -12.58 -3.34
C LEU A 227 16.53 -11.44 -3.32
N LEU A 228 16.98 -10.21 -3.00
CA LEU A 228 16.08 -9.07 -2.83
C LEU A 228 15.19 -8.79 -4.06
N PRO A 229 15.69 -8.82 -5.30
CA PRO A 229 14.85 -8.61 -6.48
C PRO A 229 13.73 -9.66 -6.60
N ASN A 230 13.97 -10.90 -6.17
CA ASN A 230 12.97 -11.97 -6.20
C ASN A 230 12.01 -11.94 -5.01
N THR A 231 12.34 -11.20 -3.94
CA THR A 231 11.43 -10.98 -2.80
C THR A 231 10.60 -9.69 -2.92
N MET A 232 10.75 -8.94 -4.01
CA MET A 232 10.13 -7.62 -4.12
C MET A 232 8.60 -7.66 -4.10
N GLY A 233 7.98 -8.71 -4.65
CA GLY A 233 6.51 -8.83 -4.66
C GLY A 233 5.92 -8.77 -3.23
N PRO A 234 6.24 -9.76 -2.37
CA PRO A 234 5.78 -9.77 -0.97
C PRO A 234 6.18 -8.53 -0.17
N ILE A 235 7.36 -7.96 -0.45
CA ILE A 235 7.83 -6.71 0.20
C ILE A 235 6.90 -5.55 -0.13
N ILE A 236 6.54 -5.36 -1.40
CA ILE A 236 5.71 -4.22 -1.82
C ILE A 236 4.29 -4.38 -1.24
N VAL A 237 3.73 -5.58 -1.27
CA VAL A 237 2.43 -5.89 -0.66
C VAL A 237 2.45 -5.59 0.85
N GLN A 238 3.52 -5.98 1.54
CA GLN A 238 3.63 -5.67 2.97
C GLN A 238 3.73 -4.16 3.23
N MET A 239 4.47 -3.42 2.41
CA MET A 239 4.56 -1.96 2.56
C MET A 239 3.19 -1.29 2.43
N THR A 240 2.34 -1.75 1.50
CA THR A 240 0.99 -1.19 1.31
C THR A 240 0.07 -1.39 2.52
N LEU A 241 0.32 -2.40 3.36
CA LEU A 241 -0.43 -2.67 4.59
C LEU A 241 0.17 -1.96 5.82
N THR A 242 1.49 -1.75 5.83
CA THR A 242 2.18 -1.07 6.93
C THR A 242 1.87 0.42 6.97
N ILE A 243 1.80 1.10 5.81
CA ILE A 243 1.51 2.55 5.73
C ILE A 243 0.19 2.93 6.44
N PRO A 244 -0.98 2.35 6.10
CA PRO A 244 -2.24 2.71 6.76
C PRO A 244 -2.25 2.35 8.25
N SER A 245 -1.58 1.26 8.64
CA SER A 245 -1.42 0.88 10.05
C SER A 245 -0.64 1.94 10.84
N ALA A 246 0.43 2.49 10.25
CA ALA A 246 1.22 3.56 10.86
C ALA A 246 0.44 4.89 10.93
N ILE A 247 -0.33 5.23 9.90
CA ILE A 247 -1.24 6.39 9.91
C ILE A 247 -2.26 6.26 11.05
N PHE A 248 -2.89 5.09 11.18
CA PHE A 248 -3.86 4.83 12.24
C PHE A 248 -3.22 4.92 13.62
N ALA A 249 -2.02 4.35 13.78
CA ALA A 249 -1.29 4.42 15.05
C ALA A 249 -0.96 5.86 15.44
N GLU A 250 -0.47 6.70 14.51
CA GLU A 250 -0.28 8.13 14.76
C GLU A 250 -1.58 8.80 15.18
N ALA A 251 -2.66 8.60 14.41
CA ALA A 251 -3.95 9.19 14.70
C ALA A 251 -4.49 8.76 16.08
N PHE A 252 -4.32 7.49 16.45
CA PHE A 252 -4.74 6.95 17.74
C PHE A 252 -3.93 7.54 18.90
N LEU A 253 -2.61 7.66 18.76
CA LEU A 253 -1.75 8.25 19.79
C LEU A 253 -2.04 9.74 19.98
N SER A 254 -2.18 10.47 18.88
CA SER A 254 -2.61 11.87 18.87
C SER A 254 -4.01 12.03 19.45
N PHE A 255 -4.92 11.06 19.19
CA PHE A 255 -6.26 11.05 19.75
C PHE A 255 -6.29 10.88 21.28
N ILE A 256 -5.32 10.17 21.86
CA ILE A 256 -5.21 10.00 23.32
C ILE A 256 -4.41 11.17 23.97
N GLY A 257 -3.95 12.15 23.16
CA GLY A 257 -3.21 13.32 23.64
C GLY A 257 -1.71 13.09 23.81
N LEU A 258 -1.20 11.93 23.39
CA LEU A 258 0.22 11.59 23.48
C LEU A 258 1.00 11.91 22.20
N GLY A 259 0.29 12.29 21.13
CA GLY A 259 0.89 12.55 19.83
C GLY A 259 1.31 14.01 19.64
N ILE A 260 0.97 14.54 18.48
CA ILE A 260 1.42 15.86 18.03
C ILE A 260 0.72 16.94 18.85
N GLN A 261 1.50 17.90 19.36
CA GLN A 261 0.99 19.00 20.18
C GLN A 261 0.57 20.19 19.31
N ALA A 262 -0.36 21.00 19.83
CA ALA A 262 -0.71 22.29 19.22
C ALA A 262 0.55 23.16 19.04
N PRO A 263 0.67 23.96 17.96
CA PRO A 263 -0.37 24.41 17.02
C PRO A 263 -0.61 23.49 15.81
N HIS A 264 0.19 22.43 15.64
CA HIS A 264 0.08 21.55 14.47
C HIS A 264 -1.20 20.71 14.52
N ALA A 265 -1.87 20.57 13.37
CA ALA A 265 -3.00 19.67 13.22
C ALA A 265 -2.54 18.32 12.66
N SER A 266 -2.98 17.23 13.27
CA SER A 266 -3.05 15.90 12.64
C SER A 266 -4.51 15.41 12.71
N TRP A 267 -4.88 14.42 11.89
CA TRP A 267 -6.26 13.93 11.96
C TRP A 267 -6.62 13.36 13.33
N GLY A 268 -5.65 12.77 14.05
CA GLY A 268 -5.83 12.29 15.41
C GLY A 268 -6.11 13.42 16.41
N VAL A 269 -5.35 14.51 16.34
CA VAL A 269 -5.58 15.71 17.18
C VAL A 269 -6.95 16.29 16.89
N MET A 270 -7.30 16.46 15.61
CA MET A 270 -8.61 16.99 15.23
C MET A 270 -9.77 16.10 15.70
N ALA A 271 -9.58 14.78 15.69
CA ALA A 271 -10.56 13.85 16.23
C ALA A 271 -10.71 13.97 17.75
N ASN A 272 -9.60 14.19 18.48
CA ASN A 272 -9.66 14.46 19.93
C ASN A 272 -10.40 15.77 20.21
N ASP A 273 -10.01 16.85 19.52
CA ASP A 273 -10.64 18.19 19.61
C ASP A 273 -12.14 18.15 19.29
N GLY A 274 -12.56 17.24 18.39
CA GLY A 274 -13.95 17.10 17.94
C GLY A 274 -14.82 16.26 18.88
N LEU A 275 -14.24 15.29 19.60
CA LEU A 275 -14.98 14.30 20.40
C LEU A 275 -15.87 14.95 21.47
N SER A 276 -15.33 15.92 22.21
CA SER A 276 -16.05 16.62 23.28
C SER A 276 -17.20 17.51 22.75
N THR A 277 -17.19 17.82 21.45
CA THR A 277 -18.09 18.80 20.84
C THR A 277 -19.29 18.18 20.11
N ILE A 278 -19.33 16.85 20.00
CA ILE A 278 -20.45 16.13 19.38
C ILE A 278 -21.76 16.43 20.12
N LEU A 279 -21.72 16.37 21.46
CA LEU A 279 -22.89 16.61 22.30
C LEU A 279 -23.39 18.07 22.22
N SER A 280 -22.50 19.00 21.84
CA SER A 280 -22.81 20.41 21.61
C SER A 280 -23.38 20.69 20.21
N GLY A 281 -23.49 19.68 19.34
CA GLY A 281 -24.02 19.81 17.98
C GLY A 281 -22.99 20.12 16.89
N TYR A 282 -21.70 20.25 17.23
CA TYR A 282 -20.62 20.60 16.29
C TYR A 282 -20.02 19.37 15.59
N TRP A 283 -20.88 18.53 15.01
CA TRP A 283 -20.51 17.21 14.48
C TRP A 283 -19.43 17.24 13.37
N TRP A 284 -19.35 18.33 12.59
CA TRP A 284 -18.38 18.47 11.50
C TRP A 284 -16.93 18.38 11.96
N ARG A 285 -16.64 18.85 13.19
CA ARG A 285 -15.29 18.87 13.76
C ARG A 285 -14.69 17.48 13.91
N LEU A 286 -15.51 16.48 14.23
CA LEU A 286 -15.08 15.08 14.32
C LEU A 286 -15.25 14.35 12.99
N PHE A 287 -16.37 14.60 12.29
CA PHE A 287 -16.75 13.84 11.10
C PHE A 287 -15.70 13.91 9.99
N PHE A 288 -15.25 15.13 9.61
CA PHE A 288 -14.30 15.27 8.52
C PHE A 288 -12.96 14.58 8.79
N PRO A 289 -12.21 14.87 9.87
CA PRO A 289 -10.93 14.21 10.10
C PRO A 289 -11.05 12.68 10.20
N THR A 290 -12.11 12.16 10.83
CA THR A 290 -12.32 10.70 10.94
C THR A 290 -12.71 10.04 9.63
N MET A 291 -13.52 10.71 8.81
CA MET A 291 -13.83 10.27 7.45
C MET A 291 -12.56 10.15 6.61
N PHE A 292 -11.67 11.15 6.66
CA PHE A 292 -10.40 11.13 5.93
C PHE A 292 -9.46 10.02 6.42
N ILE A 293 -9.37 9.75 7.73
CA ILE A 293 -8.65 8.57 8.24
C ILE A 293 -9.22 7.29 7.64
N SER A 294 -10.54 7.10 7.73
CA SER A 294 -11.22 5.89 7.27
C SER A 294 -11.05 5.64 5.77
N LEU A 295 -11.28 6.67 4.94
CA LEU A 295 -11.10 6.57 3.48
C LEU A 295 -9.65 6.31 3.09
N THR A 296 -8.69 6.93 3.79
CA THR A 296 -7.26 6.71 3.53
C THR A 296 -6.87 5.27 3.85
N MET A 297 -7.30 4.75 5.00
CA MET A 297 -7.07 3.36 5.36
C MET A 297 -7.70 2.39 4.36
N PHE A 298 -8.95 2.64 3.97
CA PHE A 298 -9.64 1.84 2.97
C PHE A 298 -8.90 1.86 1.61
N ALA A 299 -8.49 3.03 1.15
CA ALA A 299 -7.79 3.19 -0.11
C ALA A 299 -6.43 2.46 -0.15
N PHE A 300 -5.65 2.51 0.93
CA PHE A 300 -4.41 1.75 1.03
C PHE A 300 -4.64 0.24 1.12
N ASN A 301 -5.65 -0.21 1.88
CA ASN A 301 -5.96 -1.64 1.98
C ASN A 301 -6.39 -2.22 0.62
N VAL A 302 -7.33 -1.56 -0.06
CA VAL A 302 -7.80 -1.99 -1.39
C VAL A 302 -6.67 -1.95 -2.43
N LEU A 303 -5.80 -0.94 -2.36
CA LEU A 303 -4.61 -0.88 -3.21
C LEU A 303 -3.66 -2.04 -2.91
N GLY A 304 -3.45 -2.37 -1.63
CA GLY A 304 -2.62 -3.48 -1.19
C GLY A 304 -3.14 -4.84 -1.67
N ASP A 305 -4.44 -5.09 -1.52
CA ASP A 305 -5.09 -6.31 -2.03
C ASP A 305 -4.95 -6.42 -3.55
N GLY A 306 -5.22 -5.35 -4.29
CA GLY A 306 -5.06 -5.36 -5.74
C GLY A 306 -3.62 -5.57 -6.20
N LEU A 307 -2.65 -5.08 -5.42
CA LEU A 307 -1.23 -5.28 -5.67
C LEU A 307 -0.80 -6.70 -5.34
N GLN A 308 -1.36 -7.30 -4.28
CA GLN A 308 -1.18 -8.70 -3.94
C GLN A 308 -1.68 -9.62 -5.05
N ASP A 309 -2.89 -9.38 -5.56
CA ASP A 309 -3.46 -10.12 -6.68
C ASP A 309 -2.61 -9.97 -7.96
N ALA A 310 -2.10 -8.77 -8.22
CA ALA A 310 -1.27 -8.49 -9.38
C ALA A 310 0.14 -9.14 -9.31
N LEU A 311 0.65 -9.36 -8.10
CA LEU A 311 1.97 -9.93 -7.85
C LEU A 311 1.92 -11.43 -7.53
N ASP A 312 0.74 -12.03 -7.33
CA ASP A 312 0.61 -13.47 -7.07
C ASP A 312 0.97 -14.29 -8.33
N PRO A 313 2.04 -15.12 -8.29
CA PRO A 313 2.42 -15.97 -9.42
C PRO A 313 1.42 -17.09 -9.73
N LYS A 314 0.51 -17.46 -8.81
CA LYS A 314 -0.47 -18.54 -9.02
C LYS A 314 -1.65 -18.14 -9.88
N LEU A 315 -1.92 -16.84 -10.02
CA LEU A 315 -2.96 -16.31 -10.92
C LEU A 315 -2.51 -16.27 -12.40
N ARG A 316 -1.37 -16.90 -12.72
CA ARG A 316 -0.90 -17.13 -14.10
C ARG A 316 -1.63 -18.34 -14.70
N ARG A 317 -2.81 -18.13 -15.27
CA ARG A 317 -3.44 -19.06 -16.22
C ARG A 317 -3.55 -18.39 -17.58
#